data_AF-A0A9E5BYD8-F1
#
_entry.id   AF-A0A9E5BYD8-F1
#
_cell.length_a   1.000
_cell.length_b   1.000
_cell.length_c   1.000
_cell.angle_alpha   90.00
_cell.angle_beta   90.00
_cell.angle_gamma   90.00
#
_symmetry.space_group_name_H-M   'P 1'
#
loop_
_entity.id
_entity.type
_entity.pdbx_description
1 polymer ?
#
loop_
_entity_poly.entity_id
_entity_poly.type
_entity_poly.pdbx_seq_one_letter_code
_entity_poly.pdbx_strand_id
1 'polypeptide(L)'
;MGEAVNPWIHILAATIWVGPQVFLFVAAVPAVRTIEDLQVRTRVMRVITTRFNYLAWGALTVLVITGIANLYEHDLEVDQLFDLNFGVVFQVKMTLLIATVALTGLHSFVLGPRVLRMQESAVDAAEIAPVRRWSIIVSAVNMLLALGIVFCGALLSSSWALEKGF
;
A
#
# COMPACT_ATOMS: atom_id res chain seq x y z
N MET A 1 25.92 6.00 -12.84
CA MET A 1 25.30 4.68 -12.55
C MET A 1 24.83 4.58 -11.10
N GLY A 2 25.62 5.01 -10.10
CA GLY A 2 25.24 4.95 -8.68
C GLY A 2 23.93 5.69 -8.33
N GLU A 3 23.73 6.89 -8.86
CA GLU A 3 22.52 7.72 -8.61
C GLU A 3 21.21 7.10 -9.10
N ALA A 4 21.26 6.13 -10.02
CA ALA A 4 20.06 5.44 -10.49
C ALA A 4 19.67 4.25 -9.60
N VAL A 5 20.59 3.77 -8.76
CA VAL A 5 20.39 2.54 -7.97
C VAL A 5 19.30 2.74 -6.93
N ASN A 6 19.33 3.85 -6.18
CA ASN A 6 18.36 4.11 -5.12
C ASN A 6 16.93 4.34 -5.68
N PRO A 7 16.72 5.18 -6.71
CA PRO A 7 15.42 5.28 -7.39
C PRO A 7 14.93 3.95 -7.96
N TRP A 8 15.82 3.14 -8.56
CA TRP A 8 15.46 1.83 -9.09
C TRP A 8 14.98 0.87 -8.00
N ILE A 9 15.68 0.78 -6.86
CA ILE A 9 15.24 -0.02 -5.70
C ILE A 9 13.91 0.51 -5.16
N HIS A 10 13.74 1.84 -5.07
CA HIS A 10 12.49 2.45 -4.62
C HIS A 10 11.30 2.06 -5.51
N ILE A 11 11.47 2.12 -6.84
CA ILE A 11 10.44 1.73 -7.81
C ILE A 11 10.12 0.23 -7.67
N LEU A 12 11.13 -0.62 -7.56
CA LEU A 12 10.91 -2.05 -7.32
C LEU A 12 10.11 -2.30 -6.05
N ALA A 13 10.48 -1.66 -4.93
CA ALA A 13 9.75 -1.78 -3.69
C ALA A 13 8.30 -1.27 -3.81
N ALA A 14 8.08 -0.16 -4.54
CA ALA A 14 6.74 0.34 -4.85
C ALA A 14 5.91 -0.68 -5.65
N THR A 15 6.50 -1.31 -6.67
CA THR A 15 5.80 -2.32 -7.48
C THR A 15 5.45 -3.57 -6.68
N ILE A 16 6.34 -4.01 -5.78
CA ILE A 16 6.12 -5.15 -4.88
C ILE A 16 5.05 -4.82 -3.83
N TRP A 17 4.94 -3.56 -3.39
CA TRP A 17 3.91 -3.12 -2.45
C TRP A 17 2.53 -3.00 -3.11
N VAL A 18 2.45 -2.33 -4.26
CA VAL A 18 1.17 -1.99 -4.93
C VAL A 18 0.65 -3.14 -5.79
N GLY A 19 1.52 -3.80 -6.55
CA GLY A 19 1.16 -4.82 -7.54
C GLY A 19 0.31 -5.96 -6.97
N PRO A 20 0.71 -6.59 -5.85
CA PRO A 20 -0.08 -7.66 -5.26
C PRO A 20 -1.44 -7.19 -4.73
N GLN A 21 -1.60 -5.93 -4.31
CA GLN A 21 -2.91 -5.43 -3.87
C GLN A 21 -3.91 -5.46 -5.03
N VAL A 22 -3.49 -4.99 -6.20
CA VAL A 22 -4.28 -5.03 -7.43
C VAL A 22 -4.56 -6.49 -7.84
N PHE A 23 -3.54 -7.35 -7.85
CA PHE A 23 -3.69 -8.76 -8.17
C PHE A 23 -4.66 -9.49 -7.22
N LEU A 24 -4.53 -9.25 -5.91
CA LEU A 24 -5.41 -9.85 -4.91
C LEU A 24 -6.85 -9.39 -5.11
N PHE A 25 -7.07 -8.09 -5.32
CA PHE A 25 -8.40 -7.53 -5.47
C PHE A 25 -9.10 -7.98 -6.75
N VAL A 26 -8.38 -7.99 -7.88
CA VAL A 26 -8.94 -8.24 -9.22
C VAL A 26 -9.00 -9.73 -9.56
N ALA A 27 -7.99 -10.52 -9.19
CA ALA A 27 -7.86 -11.89 -9.65
C ALA A 27 -7.92 -12.91 -8.51
N ALA A 28 -7.04 -12.80 -7.50
CA ALA A 28 -6.88 -13.87 -6.51
C ALA A 28 -8.10 -14.03 -5.59
N VAL A 29 -8.65 -12.93 -5.05
CA VAL A 29 -9.82 -13.00 -4.17
C VAL A 29 -11.06 -13.55 -4.90
N PRO A 30 -11.40 -13.08 -6.12
CA PRO A 30 -12.46 -13.71 -6.92
C PRO A 30 -12.22 -15.19 -7.20
N ALA A 31 -10.99 -15.59 -7.54
CA ALA A 31 -10.66 -17.00 -7.78
C ALA A 31 -10.81 -17.85 -6.51
N VAL A 32 -10.35 -17.37 -5.35
CA VAL A 32 -10.50 -18.11 -4.08
C VAL A 32 -11.97 -18.24 -3.66
N ARG A 33 -12.84 -17.30 -4.06
CA ARG A 33 -14.28 -17.36 -3.76
C ARG A 33 -15.02 -18.48 -4.49
N THR A 34 -14.47 -19.04 -5.57
CA THR A 34 -15.10 -20.16 -6.28
C THR A 34 -14.92 -21.51 -5.56
N ILE A 35 -14.07 -21.56 -4.53
CA ILE A 35 -13.90 -22.74 -3.68
C ILE A 35 -15.15 -22.91 -2.80
N GLU A 36 -15.84 -24.04 -2.99
CA GLU A 36 -17.06 -24.39 -2.25
C GLU A 36 -16.77 -24.76 -0.79
N ASP A 37 -15.71 -25.54 -0.56
CA ASP A 37 -15.28 -25.92 0.78
C ASP A 37 -14.78 -24.69 1.55
N LEU A 38 -15.55 -24.31 2.58
CA LEU A 38 -15.26 -23.15 3.41
C LEU A 38 -13.93 -23.29 4.17
N GLN A 39 -13.57 -24.48 4.64
CA GLN A 39 -12.32 -24.70 5.37
C GLN A 39 -11.11 -24.56 4.45
N VAL A 40 -11.18 -25.15 3.25
CA VAL A 40 -10.13 -25.01 2.22
C VAL A 40 -10.01 -23.56 1.80
N ARG A 41 -11.13 -22.89 1.50
CA ARG A 41 -11.15 -21.47 1.12
C ARG A 41 -10.50 -20.57 2.18
N THR A 42 -10.85 -20.78 3.44
CA THR A 42 -10.34 -20.02 4.58
C THR A 42 -8.84 -20.27 4.77
N ARG A 43 -8.39 -21.52 4.64
CA ARG A 43 -6.97 -21.89 4.70
C ARG A 43 -6.16 -21.25 3.58
N VAL A 44 -6.63 -21.30 2.34
CA VAL A 44 -5.97 -20.66 1.19
C VAL A 44 -5.86 -19.15 1.40
N MET A 45 -6.95 -18.50 1.81
CA MET A 45 -6.96 -17.07 2.09
C MET A 45 -5.98 -16.69 3.21
N ARG A 46 -5.92 -17.48 4.30
CA ARG A 46 -4.95 -17.29 5.39
C ARG A 46 -3.51 -17.34 4.87
N VAL A 47 -3.16 -18.35 4.07
CA VAL A 47 -1.81 -18.51 3.55
C VAL A 47 -1.43 -17.36 2.63
N ILE A 48 -2.29 -17.01 1.67
CA ILE A 48 -2.05 -15.91 0.72
C ILE A 48 -1.86 -14.58 1.46
N THR A 49 -2.78 -14.23 2.35
CA THR A 49 -2.74 -12.95 3.09
C THR A 49 -1.54 -12.87 4.04
N THR A 50 -1.16 -13.98 4.69
CA THR A 50 0.02 -14.03 5.56
C THR A 50 1.31 -13.82 4.78
N ARG A 51 1.48 -14.54 3.66
CA ARG A 51 2.67 -14.40 2.80
C ARG A 51 2.77 -13.01 2.19
N PHE A 52 1.63 -12.46 1.75
CA PHE A 52 1.57 -11.09 1.28
C PHE A 52 1.94 -10.08 2.37
N ASN A 53 1.47 -10.26 3.61
CA ASN A 53 1.83 -9.38 4.73
C ASN A 53 3.35 -9.28 4.92
N TYR A 54 4.08 -10.39 4.88
CA TYR A 54 5.54 -10.35 4.99
C TYR A 54 6.20 -9.56 3.86
N LEU A 55 5.74 -9.80 2.62
CA LEU A 55 6.24 -9.11 1.44
C LEU A 55 5.93 -7.61 1.51
N ALA A 56 4.71 -7.28 1.92
CA ALA A 56 4.25 -5.91 2.11
C ALA A 56 5.17 -5.21 3.12
N TRP A 57 5.23 -5.66 4.37
CA TRP A 57 6.02 -4.97 5.39
C TRP A 57 7.50 -4.84 5.02
N GLY A 58 8.08 -5.86 4.38
CA GLY A 58 9.44 -5.77 3.84
C GLY A 58 9.59 -4.69 2.76
N ALA A 59 8.68 -4.64 1.79
CA ALA A 59 8.68 -3.62 0.75
C ALA A 59 8.45 -2.21 1.31
N LEU A 60 7.59 -2.05 2.32
CA LEU A 60 7.38 -0.77 3.00
C LEU A 60 8.65 -0.29 3.70
N THR A 61 9.37 -1.17 4.39
CA THR A 61 10.66 -0.82 5.02
C THR A 61 11.64 -0.32 3.97
N VAL A 62 11.77 -1.02 2.84
CA VAL A 62 12.66 -0.59 1.74
C VAL A 62 12.20 0.75 1.15
N LEU A 63 10.89 0.96 0.96
CA LEU A 63 10.31 2.22 0.47
C LEU A 63 10.64 3.40 1.37
N VAL A 64 10.55 3.23 2.69
CA VAL A 64 10.88 4.29 3.65
C VAL A 64 12.37 4.62 3.59
N ILE A 65 13.24 3.62 3.64
CA ILE A 65 14.70 3.82 3.61
C ILE A 65 15.12 4.52 2.31
N THR A 66 14.70 3.97 1.16
CA THR A 66 15.06 4.52 -0.15
C THR A 66 14.38 5.87 -0.42
N GLY A 67 13.18 6.09 0.11
CA GLY A 67 12.47 7.36 0.03
C GLY A 67 13.19 8.48 0.79
N ILE A 68 13.72 8.18 1.98
CA ILE A 68 14.58 9.10 2.73
C ILE A 68 15.87 9.37 1.96
N ALA A 69 16.53 8.34 1.42
CA ALA A 69 17.75 8.51 0.63
C ALA A 69 17.54 9.39 -0.63
N ASN A 70 16.41 9.24 -1.33
CA ASN A 70 16.07 10.07 -2.49
C ASN A 70 15.96 11.56 -2.15
N LEU A 71 15.59 11.92 -0.91
CA LEU A 71 15.50 13.32 -0.48
C LEU A 71 16.88 13.97 -0.35
N TYR A 72 17.89 13.20 0.05
CA TYR A 72 19.25 13.70 0.21
C TYR A 72 20.03 13.79 -1.11
N GLU A 73 19.59 13.09 -2.16
CA GLU A 73 20.22 13.14 -3.49
C GLU A 73 19.85 14.39 -4.28
N HIS A 74 18.72 15.03 -3.96
CA HIS A 74 18.37 16.33 -4.51
C HIS A 74 18.91 17.39 -3.55
N ASP A 75 20.00 18.08 -3.93
CA ASP A 75 20.63 19.23 -3.24
C ASP A 75 19.68 20.46 -3.13
N LEU A 76 18.39 20.23 -2.92
CA LEU A 76 17.39 21.26 -2.70
C LEU A 76 17.52 21.76 -1.27
N GLU A 77 17.86 23.05 -1.12
CA GLU A 77 17.75 23.74 0.16
C GLU A 77 16.34 23.54 0.71
N VAL A 78 16.23 23.23 2.00
CA VAL A 78 14.95 22.93 2.68
C VAL A 78 13.92 24.05 2.46
N ASP A 79 14.40 25.27 2.22
CA ASP A 79 13.62 26.48 2.01
C ASP A 79 12.96 26.48 0.61
N GLN A 80 13.62 25.94 -0.42
CA GLN A 80 13.09 25.81 -1.78
C GLN A 80 12.05 24.68 -1.90
N LEU A 81 12.04 23.74 -0.97
CA LEU A 81 11.02 22.69 -0.90
C LEU A 81 9.62 23.25 -0.63
N PHE A 82 9.48 24.47 -0.12
CA PHE A 82 8.15 25.06 0.18
C PHE A 82 7.64 26.04 -0.89
N ASP A 83 8.50 26.51 -1.80
CA ASP A 83 8.15 27.48 -2.86
C ASP A 83 7.74 26.83 -4.20
N LEU A 84 8.03 25.54 -4.38
CA LEU A 84 7.78 24.80 -5.61
C LEU A 84 6.54 23.91 -5.50
N ASN A 85 5.93 23.57 -6.65
CA ASN A 85 4.90 22.53 -6.73
C ASN A 85 5.39 21.20 -6.11
N PHE A 86 6.70 20.94 -6.17
CA PHE A 86 7.39 19.84 -5.50
C PHE A 86 6.98 19.70 -4.02
N GLY A 87 6.97 20.79 -3.26
CA GLY A 87 6.67 20.79 -1.83
C GLY A 87 5.28 20.28 -1.49
N VAL A 88 4.29 20.85 -2.17
CA VAL A 88 2.88 20.49 -1.99
C VAL A 88 2.67 19.02 -2.34
N VAL A 89 3.19 18.57 -3.48
CA VAL A 89 3.07 17.18 -3.92
C VAL A 89 3.76 16.23 -2.95
N PHE A 90 4.94 16.61 -2.45
CA PHE A 90 5.68 15.82 -1.47
C PHE A 90 4.89 15.70 -0.15
N GLN A 91 4.35 16.80 0.37
CA GLN A 91 3.52 16.78 1.59
C GLN A 91 2.26 15.93 1.42
N VAL A 92 1.58 16.04 0.27
CA VAL A 92 0.44 15.18 -0.08
C VAL A 92 0.87 13.71 -0.11
N LYS A 93 1.99 13.39 -0.79
CA LYS A 93 2.54 12.03 -0.84
C LYS A 93 2.83 11.49 0.57
N MET A 94 3.41 12.29 1.46
CA MET A 94 3.72 11.87 2.83
C MET A 94 2.46 11.67 3.67
N THR A 95 1.46 12.53 3.51
CA THR A 95 0.15 12.38 4.16
C THR A 95 -0.53 11.08 3.71
N LEU A 96 -0.53 10.80 2.40
CA LEU A 96 -1.06 9.56 1.84
C LEU A 96 -0.27 8.34 2.35
N LEU A 97 1.06 8.43 2.45
CA LEU A 97 1.92 7.38 2.99
C LEU A 97 1.53 7.04 4.44
N ILE A 98 1.45 8.05 5.31
CA ILE A 98 1.07 7.85 6.73
C ILE A 98 -0.32 7.22 6.83
N ALA A 99 -1.30 7.72 6.06
CA ALA A 99 -2.64 7.15 6.02
C ALA A 99 -2.63 5.68 5.56
N THR A 100 -1.86 5.37 4.51
CA THR A 100 -1.71 4.01 3.97
C THR A 100 -1.04 3.08 4.99
N VAL A 101 -0.02 3.53 5.72
CA VAL A 101 0.62 2.72 6.77
C VAL A 101 -0.36 2.43 7.91
N ALA A 102 -1.12 3.43 8.35
CA ALA A 102 -2.13 3.26 9.39
C ALA A 102 -3.24 2.28 8.96
N LEU A 103 -3.78 2.43 7.75
CA LEU A 103 -4.81 1.54 7.20
C LEU A 103 -4.27 0.13 6.96
N THR A 104 -3.02 0.01 6.50
CA THR A 104 -2.36 -1.30 6.35
C THR A 104 -2.20 -1.98 7.70
N GLY A 105 -1.75 -1.28 8.73
CA GLY A 105 -1.69 -1.81 10.11
C GLY A 105 -3.06 -2.25 10.62
N LEU A 106 -4.09 -1.41 10.44
CA LEU A 106 -5.47 -1.74 10.80
C LEU A 106 -5.96 -3.00 10.07
N HIS A 107 -5.69 -3.11 8.77
CA HIS A 107 -6.09 -4.25 7.97
C HIS A 107 -5.33 -5.53 8.36
N SER A 108 -4.00 -5.45 8.44
CA SER A 108 -3.10 -6.58 8.67
C SER A 108 -3.21 -7.17 10.07
N PHE A 109 -3.43 -6.34 11.09
CA PHE A 109 -3.40 -6.78 12.48
C PHE A 109 -4.78 -6.86 13.15
N VAL A 110 -5.77 -6.11 12.66
CA VAL A 110 -7.11 -6.05 13.28
C VAL A 110 -8.17 -6.70 12.40
N LEU A 111 -8.41 -6.15 11.20
CA LEU A 111 -9.56 -6.58 10.38
C LEU A 111 -9.36 -7.96 9.76
N GLY A 112 -8.20 -8.23 9.17
CA GLY A 112 -7.87 -9.51 8.55
C GLY A 112 -7.94 -10.68 9.53
N PRO A 113 -7.21 -10.63 10.67
CA PRO A 113 -7.29 -11.67 11.70
C PRO A 113 -8.71 -11.84 12.28
N ARG A 114 -9.48 -10.76 12.42
CA ARG A 114 -10.86 -10.82 12.95
C ARG A 114 -11.80 -11.56 12.01
N VAL A 115 -11.78 -11.24 10.71
CA VAL A 115 -12.60 -11.95 9.70
C VAL A 115 -12.24 -13.44 9.69
N LEU A 116 -10.94 -13.75 9.70
CA LEU A 116 -10.45 -15.11 9.63
C LEU A 116 -10.82 -15.95 10.87
N ARG A 117 -10.69 -15.38 12.07
CA ARG A 117 -11.11 -16.04 13.32
C ARG A 117 -12.62 -16.31 13.34
N MET A 118 -13.44 -15.35 12.90
CA MET A 118 -14.90 -15.55 12.87
C MET A 118 -15.30 -16.65 11.86
N GLN A 119 -14.60 -16.74 10.73
CA GLN A 119 -14.81 -17.82 9.74
C GLN A 119 -14.40 -19.19 10.28
N GLU A 120 -13.30 -19.27 11.05
CA GLU A 120 -12.84 -20.52 11.65
C GLU A 120 -13.71 -21.00 12.81
N SER A 121 -14.26 -20.06 13.59
CA SER A 121 -15.21 -20.37 14.67
C SER A 121 -16.62 -20.70 14.19
N ALA A 122 -16.82 -20.86 12.87
CA ALA A 122 -18.11 -21.15 12.24
C ALA A 122 -19.23 -20.16 12.64
N VAL A 123 -18.88 -18.89 12.86
CA VAL A 123 -19.85 -17.82 13.13
C VAL A 123 -20.77 -17.64 11.92
N ASP A 124 -22.04 -17.34 12.17
CA ASP A 124 -23.03 -17.15 11.12
C ASP A 124 -22.60 -16.09 10.10
N ALA A 125 -22.82 -16.37 8.81
CA ALA A 125 -22.39 -15.50 7.73
C ALA A 125 -22.97 -14.07 7.84
N ALA A 126 -24.16 -13.93 8.42
CA ALA A 126 -24.81 -12.65 8.68
C ALA A 126 -24.03 -11.77 9.66
N GLU A 127 -23.42 -12.37 10.70
CA GLU A 127 -22.61 -11.66 11.69
C GLU A 127 -21.22 -11.30 11.16
N ILE A 128 -20.67 -12.11 10.24
CA ILE A 128 -19.38 -11.84 9.59
C ILE A 128 -19.49 -10.73 8.54
N ALA A 129 -20.64 -10.61 7.88
CA ALA A 129 -20.88 -9.67 6.78
C ALA A 129 -20.41 -8.22 7.05
N PRO A 130 -20.73 -7.56 8.19
CA PRO A 130 -20.28 -6.20 8.44
C PRO A 130 -18.76 -6.07 8.58
N VAL A 131 -18.12 -6.99 9.31
CA VAL A 131 -16.65 -6.98 9.51
C VAL A 131 -15.94 -7.22 8.18
N ARG A 132 -16.44 -8.16 7.37
CA ARG A 132 -15.93 -8.42 6.02
C ARG A 132 -16.10 -7.22 5.11
N ARG A 133 -17.23 -6.51 5.15
CA ARG A 133 -17.46 -5.30 4.35
C ARG A 133 -16.45 -4.21 4.71
N TRP A 134 -16.25 -3.95 6.00
CA TRP A 134 -15.23 -2.99 6.47
C TRP A 134 -13.82 -3.40 6.07
N SER A 135 -13.49 -4.69 6.17
CA SER A 135 -12.21 -5.21 5.68
C SER A 135 -12.00 -4.91 4.20
N ILE A 136 -13.01 -5.12 3.34
CA ILE A 136 -12.93 -4.85 1.91
C ILE A 136 -12.79 -3.34 1.63
N ILE A 137 -13.57 -2.50 2.32
CA ILE A 137 -13.52 -1.04 2.15
C ILE A 137 -12.13 -0.52 2.52
N VAL A 138 -11.60 -0.92 3.68
CA VAL A 138 -10.26 -0.51 4.13
C VAL A 138 -9.19 -0.96 3.14
N SER A 139 -9.24 -2.21 2.63
CA SER A 139 -8.31 -2.67 1.60
C SER A 139 -8.42 -1.87 0.30
N ALA A 140 -9.64 -1.57 -0.16
CA ALA A 140 -9.87 -0.82 -1.39
C ALA A 140 -9.38 0.63 -1.26
N VAL A 141 -9.69 1.30 -0.14
CA VAL A 141 -9.18 2.64 0.16
C VAL A 141 -7.65 2.63 0.21
N ASN A 142 -7.04 1.67 0.92
CA ASN A 142 -5.59 1.54 1.00
C ASN A 142 -4.93 1.39 -0.40
N MET A 143 -5.52 0.56 -1.27
CA MET A 143 -5.07 0.39 -2.65
C MET A 143 -5.16 1.70 -3.44
N LEU A 144 -6.26 2.44 -3.32
CA LEU A 144 -6.44 3.73 -4.01
C LEU A 144 -5.43 4.78 -3.52
N LEU A 145 -5.19 4.85 -2.20
CA LEU A 145 -4.17 5.75 -1.66
C LEU A 145 -2.78 5.37 -2.14
N ALA A 146 -2.46 4.07 -2.21
CA ALA A 146 -1.18 3.59 -2.72
C ALA A 146 -0.97 3.94 -4.21
N LEU A 147 -2.02 3.86 -5.03
CA LEU A 147 -1.99 4.36 -6.42
C LEU A 147 -1.80 5.88 -6.46
N GLY A 148 -2.44 6.61 -5.56
CA GLY A 148 -2.21 8.05 -5.38
C GLY A 148 -0.76 8.38 -5.04
N ILE A 149 -0.11 7.61 -4.16
CA ILE A 149 1.32 7.77 -3.83
C ILE A 149 2.21 7.56 -5.05
N VAL A 150 1.92 6.54 -5.87
CA VAL A 150 2.66 6.30 -7.13
C VAL A 150 2.46 7.47 -8.10
N PHE A 151 1.24 7.97 -8.22
CA PHE A 151 0.95 9.14 -9.06
C PHE A 151 1.70 10.40 -8.57
N CYS A 152 1.70 10.67 -7.26
CA CYS A 152 2.53 11.74 -6.68
C CYS A 152 4.03 11.53 -6.97
N GLY A 153 4.51 10.28 -6.93
CA GLY A 153 5.88 9.95 -7.34
C GLY A 153 6.18 10.32 -8.79
N ALA A 154 5.26 10.02 -9.72
CA ALA A 154 5.37 10.40 -11.12
C ALA A 154 5.36 11.94 -11.29
N LEU A 155 4.49 12.64 -10.57
CA LEU A 155 4.46 14.10 -10.56
C LEU A 155 5.80 14.69 -10.08
N LEU A 156 6.37 14.19 -8.99
CA LEU A 156 7.67 14.66 -8.47
C LEU A 156 8.81 14.43 -9.45
N SER A 157 8.73 13.40 -10.31
CA SER A 157 9.73 13.15 -11.34
C SER A 157 9.55 13.99 -12.62
N SER A 158 8.47 14.76 -12.71
CA SER A 158 8.16 15.58 -13.88
C SER A 158 8.77 16.99 -13.76
N SER A 159 9.05 17.63 -14.91
CA SER A 159 9.53 19.02 -14.93
C SER A 159 8.56 20.01 -14.29
N TRP A 160 7.26 19.71 -14.31
CA TRP A 160 6.22 20.52 -13.68
C TRP A 160 6.41 20.66 -12.16
N ALA A 161 6.99 19.66 -11.49
CA ALA A 161 7.25 19.75 -10.06
C ALA A 161 8.25 20.86 -9.71
N LEU A 162 9.14 21.23 -10.64
CA LEU A 162 10.13 22.29 -10.45
C LEU A 162 9.62 23.69 -10.81
N GLU A 163 8.38 23.80 -11.29
CA GLU A 163 7.75 25.10 -11.50
C GLU A 163 7.34 25.71 -10.14
N LYS A 164 7.39 27.04 -10.04
CA LYS A 164 6.92 27.75 -8.84
C LYS A 164 5.48 27.36 -8.53
N GLY A 165 5.21 27.07 -7.26
CA GLY A 165 3.86 26.81 -6.78
C GLY A 165 2.97 28.04 -6.92
N PHE A 166 1.66 27.83 -6.88
CA PHE A 166 0.66 28.90 -6.81
C PHE A 166 0.87 29.83 -5.62
#